data_AF-A0A961TU88-F1
#
_entry.id   AF-A0A961TU88-F1
#
_cell.length_a   1.000
_cell.length_b   1.000
_cell.length_c   1.000
_cell.angle_alpha   90.00
_cell.angle_beta   90.00
_cell.angle_gamma   90.00
#
_symmetry.space_group_name_H-M   'P 1'
#
loop_
_entity.id
_entity.type
_entity.pdbx_description
1 polymer ?
#
loop_
_entity_poly.entity_id
_entity_poly.type
_entity_poly.pdbx_seq_one_letter_code
_entity_poly.pdbx_strand_id
1 'polypeptide(L)'
;MKTLAEQWDNGVASDLFWEELHHQDDIYLSTFASLPWLVDLSPSEGAAFEKTYLFLSHVIHCACTKGGTGCDGTGPRGKYRGLSTNIADHQHSWIPQTEWLTIEDQPILATLEQWFSDNHARMAERCLSLLGSDPMISAYAIEGFATANGSSRVAWSAQMFAAGESIDFIAEEFGAYDERDTLAVAKLYPHLRARNPALASFMVDFPGCTFDPDDPGQDSLASSQS
;
A
#
# COMPACT_ATOMS: atom_id res chain seq x y z
N MET A 1 -10.74 30.90 -11.25
CA MET A 1 -11.15 29.55 -10.84
C MET A 1 -10.01 29.03 -10.00
N LYS A 2 -10.16 28.93 -8.67
CA LYS A 2 -9.10 28.37 -7.82
C LYS A 2 -9.04 26.87 -8.10
N THR A 3 -7.85 26.32 -8.32
CA THR A 3 -7.67 24.89 -8.58
C THR A 3 -8.08 24.07 -7.36
N LEU A 4 -8.60 22.85 -7.56
CA LEU A 4 -9.04 21.98 -6.45
C LEU A 4 -7.93 21.79 -5.40
N ALA A 5 -6.68 21.75 -5.84
CA ALA A 5 -5.49 21.71 -4.99
C ALA A 5 -5.36 22.91 -4.02
N GLU A 6 -5.85 24.10 -4.39
CA GLU A 6 -5.82 25.31 -3.56
C GLU A 6 -6.94 25.33 -2.50
N GLN A 7 -7.93 24.44 -2.62
CA GLN A 7 -9.08 24.32 -1.70
C GLN A 7 -9.10 22.96 -1.00
N TRP A 8 -7.96 22.28 -0.91
CA TRP A 8 -7.87 20.96 -0.31
C TRP A 8 -8.34 20.99 1.15
N ASP A 9 -9.45 20.33 1.42
CA ASP A 9 -10.00 20.17 2.76
C ASP A 9 -9.60 18.80 3.33
N ASN A 10 -8.84 18.83 4.42
CA ASN A 10 -8.30 17.63 5.05
C ASN A 10 -9.35 16.76 5.75
N GLY A 11 -10.50 17.33 6.13
CA GLY A 11 -11.63 16.59 6.69
C GLY A 11 -12.36 15.85 5.58
N VAL A 12 -12.76 16.58 4.54
CA VAL A 12 -13.46 16.00 3.37
C VAL A 12 -12.62 14.92 2.69
N ALA A 13 -11.30 15.14 2.53
CA ALA A 13 -10.41 14.13 1.98
C ALA A 13 -10.31 12.89 2.87
N SER A 14 -10.31 13.06 4.20
CA SER A 14 -10.26 11.92 5.14
C SER A 14 -11.51 11.07 5.03
N ASP A 15 -12.69 11.69 5.03
CA ASP A 15 -13.97 10.97 4.90
C ASP A 15 -14.04 10.25 3.54
N LEU A 16 -13.65 10.93 2.45
CA LEU A 16 -13.56 10.30 1.13
C LEU A 16 -12.63 9.09 1.13
N PHE A 17 -11.43 9.20 1.72
CA PHE A 17 -10.43 8.14 1.69
C PHE A 17 -10.86 6.93 2.51
N TRP A 18 -11.31 7.14 3.74
CA TRP A 18 -11.45 6.06 4.71
C TRP A 18 -12.87 5.53 4.89
N GLU A 19 -13.88 6.23 4.36
CA GLU A 19 -15.29 5.82 4.43
C GLU A 19 -15.89 5.50 3.06
N GLU A 20 -15.50 6.24 2.00
CA GLU A 20 -16.15 6.12 0.68
C GLU A 20 -15.31 5.33 -0.34
N LEU A 21 -13.98 5.52 -0.33
CA LEU A 21 -13.06 4.86 -1.26
C LEU A 21 -12.40 3.61 -0.67
N HIS A 22 -12.66 3.28 0.58
CA HIS A 22 -12.06 2.13 1.23
C HIS A 22 -12.85 1.82 2.49
N HIS A 23 -12.96 0.54 2.84
CA HIS A 23 -13.48 0.14 4.13
C HIS A 23 -12.68 -1.06 4.66
N GLN A 24 -12.06 -0.89 5.83
CA GLN A 24 -11.20 -1.87 6.50
C GLN A 24 -9.97 -2.31 5.69
N ASP A 25 -10.10 -3.32 4.85
CA ASP A 25 -9.05 -3.84 3.97
C ASP A 25 -9.58 -4.11 2.55
N ASP A 26 -10.82 -3.71 2.29
CA ASP A 26 -11.47 -3.84 0.99
C ASP A 26 -11.33 -2.55 0.21
N ILE A 27 -10.84 -2.70 -1.02
CA ILE A 27 -10.76 -1.62 -2.01
C ILE A 27 -11.84 -1.84 -3.08
N TYR A 28 -12.52 -0.74 -3.40
CA TYR A 28 -13.64 -0.73 -4.32
C TYR A 28 -13.19 -0.35 -5.73
N LEU A 29 -14.05 -0.63 -6.72
CA LEU A 29 -13.80 -0.16 -8.07
C LEU A 29 -13.70 1.38 -8.14
N SER A 30 -14.47 2.09 -7.30
CA SER A 30 -14.41 3.54 -7.15
C SER A 30 -13.03 4.02 -6.67
N THR A 31 -12.33 3.24 -5.84
CA THR A 31 -10.95 3.50 -5.42
C THR A 31 -10.05 3.58 -6.65
N PHE A 32 -10.04 2.53 -7.47
CA PHE A 32 -9.21 2.46 -8.68
C PHE A 32 -9.54 3.56 -9.68
N ALA A 33 -10.83 3.86 -9.88
CA ALA A 33 -11.26 4.95 -10.75
C ALA A 33 -10.79 6.33 -10.26
N SER A 34 -10.61 6.49 -8.95
CA SER A 34 -10.19 7.75 -8.33
C SER A 34 -8.67 7.94 -8.31
N LEU A 35 -7.88 6.85 -8.28
CA LEU A 35 -6.42 6.92 -8.13
C LEU A 35 -5.70 7.85 -9.11
N PRO A 36 -6.01 7.87 -10.44
CA PRO A 36 -5.35 8.79 -11.37
C PRO A 36 -5.52 10.25 -10.95
N TRP A 37 -6.74 10.62 -10.56
CA TRP A 37 -7.07 11.97 -10.12
C TRP A 37 -6.45 12.31 -8.77
N LEU A 38 -6.44 11.36 -7.84
CA LEU A 38 -5.81 11.56 -6.52
C LEU A 38 -4.32 11.80 -6.66
N VAL A 39 -3.63 11.03 -7.53
CA VAL A 39 -2.20 11.23 -7.78
C VAL A 39 -1.95 12.59 -8.45
N ASP A 40 -2.70 12.94 -9.49
CA ASP A 40 -2.50 14.17 -10.27
C ASP A 40 -2.83 15.44 -9.48
N LEU A 41 -3.82 15.39 -8.58
CA LEU A 41 -4.27 16.53 -7.79
C LEU A 41 -3.62 16.61 -6.40
N SER A 42 -2.89 15.57 -5.99
CA SER A 42 -2.26 15.52 -4.67
C SER A 42 -1.31 16.71 -4.47
N PRO A 43 -1.40 17.41 -3.32
CA PRO A 43 -0.41 18.42 -2.95
C PRO A 43 0.98 17.79 -2.86
N SER A 44 2.04 18.53 -3.17
CA SER A 44 3.40 17.98 -3.19
C SER A 44 4.09 17.89 -1.81
N GLU A 45 3.51 18.54 -0.79
CA GLU A 45 4.05 18.65 0.57
C GLU A 45 2.95 18.98 1.62
N GLY A 46 3.31 18.90 2.90
CA GLY A 46 2.45 19.25 4.03
C GLY A 46 1.43 18.18 4.42
N ALA A 47 0.50 18.54 5.31
CA ALA A 47 -0.46 17.58 5.89
C ALA A 47 -1.38 16.91 4.86
N ALA A 48 -1.71 17.61 3.77
CA ALA A 48 -2.53 17.05 2.70
C ALA A 48 -1.76 16.01 1.88
N PHE A 49 -0.46 16.23 1.65
CA PHE A 49 0.43 15.25 1.04
C PHE A 49 0.54 14.01 1.93
N GLU A 50 0.78 14.19 3.22
CA GLU A 50 0.85 13.10 4.20
C GLU A 50 -0.41 12.24 4.18
N LYS A 51 -1.59 12.83 4.36
CA LYS A 51 -2.86 12.09 4.35
C LYS A 51 -3.08 11.32 3.06
N THR A 52 -2.83 11.96 1.92
CA THR A 52 -3.03 11.33 0.62
C THR A 52 -2.09 10.16 0.42
N TYR A 53 -0.80 10.32 0.72
CA TYR A 53 0.18 9.28 0.48
C TYR A 53 0.16 8.15 1.51
N LEU A 54 -0.30 8.40 2.74
CA LEU A 54 -0.65 7.31 3.67
C LEU A 54 -1.81 6.48 3.13
N PHE A 55 -2.86 7.13 2.61
CA PHE A 55 -3.96 6.41 1.95
C PHE A 55 -3.48 5.63 0.72
N LEU A 56 -2.65 6.22 -0.14
CA LEU A 56 -2.10 5.52 -1.31
C LEU A 56 -1.23 4.33 -0.92
N SER A 57 -0.42 4.45 0.14
CA SER A 57 0.37 3.34 0.69
C SER A 57 -0.54 2.18 1.10
N HIS A 58 -1.62 2.48 1.84
CA HIS A 58 -2.61 1.50 2.27
C HIS A 58 -3.35 0.85 1.08
N VAL A 59 -3.78 1.62 0.08
CA VAL A 59 -4.42 1.08 -1.13
C VAL A 59 -3.50 0.09 -1.85
N ILE A 60 -2.20 0.40 -1.97
CA ILE A 60 -1.22 -0.50 -2.58
C ILE A 60 -1.05 -1.76 -1.73
N HIS A 61 -1.02 -1.63 -0.41
CA HIS A 61 -1.00 -2.75 0.51
C HIS A 61 -2.20 -3.66 0.32
N CYS A 62 -3.42 -3.13 0.38
CA CYS A 62 -4.65 -3.88 0.17
C CYS A 62 -4.61 -4.59 -1.18
N ALA A 63 -4.31 -3.86 -2.27
CA ALA A 63 -4.27 -4.38 -3.63
C ALA A 63 -3.24 -5.51 -3.85
N CYS A 64 -2.06 -5.40 -3.25
CA CYS A 64 -0.95 -6.33 -3.48
C CYS A 64 -0.88 -7.49 -2.46
N THR A 65 -1.62 -7.42 -1.35
CA THR A 65 -1.64 -8.48 -0.33
C THR A 65 -2.29 -9.75 -0.87
N LYS A 66 -1.74 -10.92 -0.51
CA LYS A 66 -2.32 -12.23 -0.85
C LYS A 66 -3.36 -12.62 0.19
N GLY A 67 -4.65 -12.56 -0.15
CA GLY A 67 -5.74 -13.00 0.72
C GLY A 67 -7.11 -12.58 0.17
N GLY A 68 -8.17 -13.35 0.44
CA GLY A 68 -9.56 -12.93 0.22
C GLY A 68 -10.09 -12.34 1.52
N THR A 69 -10.56 -11.08 1.51
CA THR A 69 -11.05 -10.35 2.70
C THR A 69 -12.50 -10.63 3.08
N GLY A 70 -13.16 -11.59 2.44
CA GLY A 70 -14.48 -12.02 2.90
C GLY A 70 -14.37 -12.93 4.13
N CYS A 71 -15.25 -12.75 5.12
CA CYS A 71 -15.43 -13.67 6.25
C CYS A 71 -15.72 -15.14 5.84
N ASP A 72 -15.94 -15.39 4.55
CA ASP A 72 -16.27 -16.67 3.92
C ASP A 72 -15.32 -17.03 2.75
N GLY A 73 -14.23 -16.28 2.56
CA GLY A 73 -13.34 -16.47 1.40
C GLY A 73 -13.90 -15.93 0.08
N THR A 74 -14.98 -15.14 0.10
CA THR A 74 -15.56 -14.47 -1.08
C THR A 74 -15.04 -13.04 -1.29
N GLY A 75 -13.82 -12.76 -0.80
CA GLY A 75 -13.18 -11.45 -0.97
C GLY A 75 -13.12 -10.99 -2.44
N PRO A 76 -12.85 -9.70 -2.67
CA PRO A 76 -12.95 -9.09 -4.00
C PRO A 76 -12.16 -9.89 -5.05
N ARG A 77 -12.84 -10.29 -6.13
CA ARG A 77 -12.26 -11.11 -7.20
C ARG A 77 -11.43 -10.27 -8.16
N GLY A 78 -10.58 -10.94 -8.93
CA GLY A 78 -9.75 -10.32 -9.97
C GLY A 78 -8.36 -9.91 -9.49
N LYS A 79 -7.62 -9.24 -10.37
CA LYS A 79 -6.31 -8.69 -10.04
C LYS A 79 -6.49 -7.55 -9.05
N TYR A 80 -5.50 -7.35 -8.19
CA TYR A 80 -5.48 -6.26 -7.21
C TYR A 80 -6.70 -6.22 -6.27
N ARG A 81 -7.36 -7.36 -6.02
CA ARG A 81 -8.48 -7.48 -5.05
C ARG A 81 -9.56 -6.40 -5.21
N GLY A 82 -10.23 -6.43 -6.36
CA GLY A 82 -11.37 -5.53 -6.62
C GLY A 82 -11.41 -4.99 -8.05
N LEU A 83 -10.36 -5.22 -8.84
CA LEU A 83 -10.27 -4.80 -10.22
C LEU A 83 -10.31 -5.99 -11.17
N SER A 84 -11.43 -6.71 -11.19
CA SER A 84 -11.67 -7.75 -12.19
C SER A 84 -11.96 -7.15 -13.56
N THR A 85 -11.36 -7.70 -14.61
CA THR A 85 -11.73 -7.39 -16.01
C THR A 85 -12.90 -8.25 -16.51
N ASN A 86 -13.44 -9.12 -15.66
CA ASN A 86 -14.67 -9.87 -15.91
C ASN A 86 -15.86 -9.11 -15.30
N ILE A 87 -16.78 -8.65 -16.16
CA ILE A 87 -17.96 -7.86 -15.77
C ILE A 87 -18.83 -8.59 -14.73
N ALA A 88 -18.98 -9.90 -14.84
CA ALA A 88 -19.82 -10.67 -13.92
C ALA A 88 -19.34 -10.62 -12.46
N ASP A 89 -18.06 -10.34 -12.22
CA ASP A 89 -17.53 -10.21 -10.85
C ASP A 89 -17.99 -8.93 -10.15
N HIS A 90 -18.49 -7.93 -10.90
CA HIS A 90 -19.01 -6.66 -10.39
C HIS A 90 -20.54 -6.63 -10.27
N GLN A 91 -21.21 -7.68 -10.72
CA GLN A 91 -22.68 -7.79 -10.73
C GLN A 91 -23.19 -8.39 -9.42
N HIS A 92 -23.16 -7.59 -8.37
CA HIS A 92 -23.62 -8.02 -7.06
C HIS A 92 -25.15 -7.93 -6.92
N SER A 93 -25.73 -8.86 -6.16
CA SER A 93 -27.18 -8.94 -5.95
C SER A 93 -27.78 -7.75 -5.20
N TRP A 94 -26.95 -7.02 -4.45
CA TRP A 94 -27.34 -5.79 -3.75
C TRP A 94 -27.28 -4.53 -4.63
N ILE A 95 -26.68 -4.61 -5.83
CA ILE A 95 -26.68 -3.51 -6.81
C ILE A 95 -27.88 -3.71 -7.74
N PRO A 96 -28.71 -2.69 -7.99
CA PRO A 96 -29.78 -2.78 -8.98
C PRO A 96 -29.26 -3.20 -10.35
N GLN A 97 -29.95 -4.12 -11.03
CA GLN A 97 -29.52 -4.60 -12.36
C GLN A 97 -29.38 -3.49 -13.40
N THR A 98 -30.12 -2.39 -13.24
CA THR A 98 -30.02 -1.20 -14.09
C THR A 98 -28.71 -0.43 -13.95
N GLU A 99 -27.96 -0.70 -12.88
CA GLU A 99 -26.67 -0.06 -12.56
C GLU A 99 -25.49 -1.04 -12.70
N TRP A 100 -25.76 -2.29 -13.12
CA TRP A 100 -24.71 -3.25 -13.38
C TRP A 100 -23.84 -2.79 -14.53
N LEU A 101 -22.53 -2.95 -14.35
CA LEU A 101 -21.58 -2.77 -15.45
C LEU A 101 -21.97 -3.70 -16.61
N THR A 102 -21.80 -3.18 -17.82
CA THR A 102 -22.09 -3.89 -19.06
C THR A 102 -20.78 -4.28 -19.76
N ILE A 103 -20.91 -4.99 -20.88
CA ILE A 103 -19.75 -5.31 -21.72
C ILE A 103 -19.07 -4.05 -22.29
N GLU A 104 -19.80 -2.92 -22.39
CA GLU A 104 -19.24 -1.65 -22.86
C GLU A 104 -18.26 -1.03 -21.86
N ASP A 105 -18.35 -1.38 -20.56
CA ASP A 105 -17.47 -0.88 -19.50
C ASP A 105 -16.15 -1.67 -19.41
N GLN A 106 -16.07 -2.84 -20.04
CA GLN A 106 -14.90 -3.71 -19.97
C GLN A 106 -13.58 -3.03 -20.39
N PRO A 107 -13.54 -2.19 -21.46
CA PRO A 107 -12.33 -1.45 -21.81
C PRO A 107 -11.88 -0.46 -20.72
N ILE A 108 -12.80 0.10 -19.95
CA ILE A 108 -12.48 1.01 -18.84
C ILE A 108 -11.81 0.23 -17.72
N LEU A 109 -12.37 -0.93 -17.34
CA LEU A 109 -11.77 -1.81 -16.33
C LEU A 109 -10.35 -2.25 -16.72
N ALA A 110 -10.14 -2.63 -17.97
CA ALA A 110 -8.81 -2.97 -18.49
C ALA A 110 -7.83 -1.77 -18.44
N THR A 111 -8.32 -0.56 -18.73
CA THR A 111 -7.52 0.66 -18.65
C THR A 111 -7.12 0.97 -17.21
N LEU A 112 -8.04 0.82 -16.25
CA LEU A 112 -7.75 1.00 -14.83
C LEU A 112 -6.74 -0.06 -14.33
N GLU A 113 -6.89 -1.32 -14.74
CA GLU A 113 -5.97 -2.40 -14.34
C GLU A 113 -4.56 -2.13 -14.86
N GLN A 114 -4.46 -1.71 -16.12
CA GLN A 114 -3.20 -1.34 -16.74
C GLN A 114 -2.59 -0.11 -16.05
N TRP A 115 -3.38 0.94 -15.82
CA TRP A 115 -2.90 2.15 -15.15
C TRP A 115 -2.35 1.83 -13.75
N PHE A 116 -3.05 1.03 -12.95
CA PHE A 116 -2.55 0.65 -11.63
C PHE A 116 -1.27 -0.19 -11.75
N SER A 117 -1.24 -1.16 -12.68
CA SER A 117 -0.05 -1.97 -12.96
C SER A 117 1.18 -1.10 -13.28
N ASP A 118 0.99 -0.04 -14.06
CA ASP A 118 2.08 0.83 -14.51
C ASP A 118 2.53 1.86 -13.45
N ASN A 119 1.67 2.19 -12.47
CA ASN A 119 1.91 3.31 -11.56
C ASN A 119 2.15 2.92 -10.10
N HIS A 120 1.66 1.76 -9.63
CA HIS A 120 1.69 1.42 -8.19
C HIS A 120 3.11 1.41 -7.59
N ALA A 121 4.12 0.93 -8.32
CA ALA A 121 5.51 0.92 -7.84
C ALA A 121 6.05 2.35 -7.61
N ARG A 122 5.85 3.25 -8.59
CA ARG A 122 6.23 4.66 -8.47
C ARG A 122 5.46 5.39 -7.37
N MET A 123 4.18 5.06 -7.19
CA MET A 123 3.37 5.58 -6.09
C MET A 123 3.92 5.12 -4.73
N ALA A 124 4.26 3.84 -4.59
CA ALA A 124 4.85 3.29 -3.38
C ALA A 124 6.20 3.96 -3.03
N GLU A 125 7.07 4.15 -4.02
CA GLU A 125 8.32 4.90 -3.84
C GLU A 125 8.08 6.34 -3.39
N ARG A 126 7.05 6.99 -3.95
CA ARG A 126 6.70 8.36 -3.57
C ARG A 126 6.22 8.44 -2.12
N CYS A 127 5.53 7.42 -1.60
CA CYS A 127 5.14 7.33 -0.19
C CYS A 127 6.36 7.39 0.75
N LEU A 128 7.53 6.87 0.34
CA LEU A 128 8.76 6.90 1.14
C LEU A 128 9.31 8.31 1.41
N SER A 129 8.77 9.35 0.76
CA SER A 129 9.08 10.74 1.11
C SER A 129 8.45 11.19 2.43
N LEU A 130 7.48 10.44 2.97
CA LEU A 130 6.92 10.65 4.32
C LEU A 130 7.79 10.10 5.44
N LEU A 131 8.84 9.34 5.12
CA LEU A 131 9.76 8.80 6.12
C LEU A 131 10.40 9.93 6.95
N GLY A 132 10.33 9.79 8.26
CA GLY A 132 10.87 10.77 9.20
C GLY A 132 11.00 10.20 10.61
N SER A 133 11.10 11.10 11.59
CA SER A 133 11.31 10.72 12.99
C SER A 133 10.08 10.08 13.64
N ASP A 134 8.88 10.27 13.10
CA ASP A 134 7.68 9.63 13.61
C ASP A 134 7.63 8.16 13.12
N PRO A 135 7.72 7.18 14.04
CA PRO A 135 7.73 5.77 13.67
C PRO A 135 6.38 5.30 13.12
N MET A 136 5.25 5.84 13.58
CA MET A 136 3.93 5.44 13.12
C MET A 136 3.70 5.91 11.68
N ILE A 137 3.96 7.19 11.39
CA ILE A 137 3.87 7.71 10.02
C ILE A 137 4.82 6.93 9.09
N SER A 138 6.04 6.68 9.54
CA SER A 138 7.04 5.95 8.74
C SER A 138 6.60 4.51 8.48
N ALA A 139 6.04 3.81 9.47
CA ALA A 139 5.56 2.43 9.31
C ALA A 139 4.40 2.32 8.32
N TYR A 140 3.44 3.26 8.34
CA TYR A 140 2.38 3.30 7.33
C TYR A 140 2.88 3.75 5.96
N ALA A 141 3.87 4.64 5.89
CA ALA A 141 4.44 5.12 4.62
C ALA A 141 5.18 4.03 3.82
N ILE A 142 5.75 3.02 4.48
CA ILE A 142 6.46 1.91 3.82
C ILE A 142 5.55 0.74 3.46
N GLU A 143 4.32 0.72 3.99
CA GLU A 143 3.41 -0.43 3.94
C GLU A 143 3.14 -0.90 2.51
N GLY A 144 2.75 0.02 1.63
CA GLY A 144 2.53 -0.25 0.22
C GLY A 144 3.80 -0.68 -0.50
N PHE A 145 4.95 -0.10 -0.15
CA PHE A 145 6.25 -0.46 -0.74
C PHE A 145 6.69 -1.88 -0.37
N ALA A 146 6.62 -2.24 0.92
CA ALA A 146 6.96 -3.58 1.40
C ALA A 146 6.07 -4.64 0.72
N THR A 147 4.78 -4.36 0.66
CA THR A 147 3.78 -5.28 0.10
C THR A 147 3.91 -5.42 -1.42
N ALA A 148 4.13 -4.33 -2.15
CA ALA A 148 4.41 -4.38 -3.59
C ALA A 148 5.70 -5.15 -3.91
N ASN A 149 6.66 -5.15 -2.98
CA ASN A 149 7.88 -5.97 -3.06
C ASN A 149 7.71 -7.39 -2.47
N GLY A 150 6.48 -7.81 -2.21
CA GLY A 150 6.13 -9.19 -1.91
C GLY A 150 6.08 -9.55 -0.43
N SER A 151 6.18 -8.58 0.48
CA SER A 151 6.09 -8.81 1.93
C SER A 151 5.12 -7.86 2.62
N SER A 152 3.88 -8.31 2.83
CA SER A 152 2.96 -7.67 3.79
C SER A 152 3.40 -7.86 5.24
N ARG A 153 4.21 -8.91 5.51
CA ARG A 153 4.72 -9.21 6.85
C ARG A 153 5.64 -8.11 7.38
N VAL A 154 6.56 -7.62 6.55
CA VAL A 154 7.45 -6.49 6.88
C VAL A 154 6.64 -5.23 7.15
N ALA A 155 5.52 -5.05 6.46
CA ALA A 155 4.63 -3.91 6.66
C ALA A 155 3.92 -3.98 8.03
N TRP A 156 3.26 -5.09 8.34
CA TRP A 156 2.52 -5.24 9.59
C TRP A 156 3.43 -5.29 10.82
N SER A 157 4.58 -5.97 10.74
CA SER A 157 5.55 -6.00 11.83
C SER A 157 6.10 -4.60 12.16
N ALA A 158 6.34 -3.78 11.13
CA ALA A 158 6.75 -2.39 11.29
C ALA A 158 5.69 -1.53 12.00
N GLN A 159 4.42 -1.71 11.67
CA GLN A 159 3.31 -1.01 12.32
C GLN A 159 3.17 -1.45 13.79
N MET A 160 3.25 -2.75 14.09
CA MET A 160 3.20 -3.25 15.47
C MET A 160 4.39 -2.74 16.29
N PHE A 161 5.59 -2.74 15.72
CA PHE A 161 6.76 -2.15 16.37
C PHE A 161 6.58 -0.66 16.64
N ALA A 162 6.07 0.09 15.68
CA ALA A 162 5.79 1.52 15.85
C ALA A 162 4.70 1.78 16.90
N ALA A 163 3.75 0.85 17.08
CA ALA A 163 2.74 0.87 18.13
C ALA A 163 3.29 0.49 19.52
N GLY A 164 4.56 0.06 19.60
CA GLY A 164 5.26 -0.26 20.84
C GLY A 164 5.20 -1.73 21.25
N GLU A 165 4.79 -2.62 20.35
CA GLU A 165 4.77 -4.06 20.61
C GLU A 165 6.18 -4.65 20.69
N SER A 166 6.34 -5.72 21.46
CA SER A 166 7.65 -6.39 21.61
C SER A 166 7.97 -7.26 20.39
N ILE A 167 9.27 -7.43 20.10
CA ILE A 167 9.72 -8.32 19.01
C ILE A 167 9.20 -9.74 19.21
N ASP A 168 9.20 -10.24 20.46
CA ASP A 168 8.71 -11.58 20.78
C ASP A 168 7.23 -11.73 20.39
N PHE A 169 6.39 -10.76 20.75
CA PHE A 169 4.97 -10.77 20.39
C PHE A 169 4.77 -10.71 18.87
N ILE A 170 5.47 -9.81 18.18
CA ILE A 170 5.37 -9.68 16.71
C ILE A 170 5.84 -10.96 16.01
N ALA A 171 6.89 -11.62 16.52
CA ALA A 171 7.39 -12.87 15.97
C ALA A 171 6.46 -14.06 16.26
N GLU A 172 5.72 -14.05 17.38
CA GLU A 172 4.65 -15.01 17.65
C GLU A 172 3.50 -14.87 16.64
N GLU A 173 3.10 -13.65 16.31
CA GLU A 173 2.00 -13.37 15.38
C GLU A 173 2.35 -13.71 13.92
N PHE A 174 3.56 -13.35 13.46
CA PHE A 174 3.92 -13.46 12.04
C PHE A 174 4.94 -14.54 11.70
N GLY A 175 5.63 -15.08 12.69
CA GLY A 175 6.80 -15.92 12.53
C GLY A 175 8.04 -15.14 12.10
N ALA A 176 9.16 -15.85 11.99
CA ALA A 176 10.41 -15.32 11.48
C ALA A 176 10.29 -14.92 10.00
N TYR A 177 11.07 -13.90 9.60
CA TYR A 177 11.23 -13.49 8.22
C TYR A 177 11.80 -14.60 7.35
N ASP A 178 11.29 -14.67 6.12
CA ASP A 178 11.82 -15.51 5.05
C ASP A 178 12.68 -14.70 4.06
N GLU A 179 13.10 -15.34 2.97
CA GLU A 179 13.91 -14.70 1.92
C GLU A 179 13.19 -13.52 1.24
N ARG A 180 11.85 -13.58 1.09
CA ARG A 180 11.08 -12.50 0.47
C ARG A 180 10.98 -11.30 1.40
N ASP A 181 10.76 -11.56 2.69
CA ASP A 181 10.79 -10.52 3.72
C ASP A 181 12.16 -9.85 3.76
N THR A 182 13.23 -10.64 3.74
CA THR A 182 14.61 -10.14 3.71
C THR A 182 14.89 -9.27 2.49
N LEU A 183 14.42 -9.66 1.30
CA LEU A 183 14.55 -8.84 0.09
C LEU A 183 13.80 -7.51 0.19
N ALA A 184 12.59 -7.52 0.77
CA ALA A 184 11.83 -6.29 1.01
C ALA A 184 12.55 -5.37 2.00
N VAL A 185 13.13 -5.92 3.09
CA VAL A 185 13.98 -5.17 4.03
C VAL A 185 15.19 -4.57 3.32
N ALA A 186 15.90 -5.35 2.51
CA ALA A 186 17.07 -4.87 1.76
C ALA A 186 16.75 -3.67 0.85
N LYS A 187 15.56 -3.68 0.22
CA LYS A 187 15.09 -2.56 -0.61
C LYS A 187 14.66 -1.34 0.20
N LEU A 188 14.07 -1.53 1.39
CA LEU A 188 13.63 -0.44 2.26
C LEU A 188 14.76 0.22 3.04
N TYR A 189 15.77 -0.55 3.43
CA TYR A 189 16.83 -0.12 4.34
C TYR A 189 17.56 1.17 3.90
N PRO A 190 17.93 1.36 2.61
CA PRO A 190 18.57 2.58 2.16
C PRO A 190 17.73 3.85 2.38
N HIS A 191 16.41 3.71 2.34
CA HIS A 191 15.46 4.82 2.56
C HIS A 191 15.25 5.10 4.05
N LEU A 192 15.28 4.06 4.89
CA LEU A 192 15.02 4.15 6.32
C LEU A 192 16.25 4.59 7.13
N ARG A 193 17.45 4.05 6.85
CA ARG A 193 18.63 4.16 7.74
C ARG A 193 18.95 5.58 8.23
N ALA A 194 18.74 6.59 7.38
CA ALA A 194 19.01 7.98 7.71
C ALA A 194 17.79 8.76 8.24
N ARG A 195 16.57 8.30 7.92
CA ARG A 195 15.32 9.02 8.21
C ARG A 195 14.59 8.48 9.44
N ASN A 196 14.62 7.16 9.61
CA ASN A 196 14.06 6.44 10.75
C ASN A 196 14.97 5.25 11.15
N PRO A 197 16.06 5.52 11.89
CA PRO A 197 17.04 4.49 12.24
C PRO A 197 16.47 3.42 13.18
N ALA A 198 15.48 3.76 14.01
CA ALA A 198 14.83 2.80 14.89
C ALA A 198 14.10 1.72 14.09
N LEU A 199 13.30 2.14 13.09
CA LEU A 199 12.59 1.21 12.22
C LEU A 199 13.56 0.41 11.32
N ALA A 200 14.63 1.06 10.85
CA ALA A 200 15.69 0.37 10.09
C ALA A 200 16.36 -0.74 10.91
N SER A 201 16.75 -0.45 12.16
CA SER A 201 17.36 -1.44 13.06
C SER A 201 16.39 -2.58 13.33
N PHE A 202 15.14 -2.26 13.71
CA PHE A 202 14.10 -3.27 13.95
C PHE A 202 13.97 -4.27 12.81
N MET A 203 13.93 -3.81 11.56
CA MET A 203 13.77 -4.69 10.39
C MET A 203 14.96 -5.62 10.14
N VAL A 204 16.18 -5.13 10.40
CA VAL A 204 17.40 -5.93 10.27
C VAL A 204 17.53 -6.92 11.42
N ASP A 205 17.17 -6.50 12.63
CA ASP A 205 17.27 -7.31 13.84
C ASP A 205 16.10 -8.29 14.02
N PHE A 206 15.04 -8.18 13.19
CA PHE A 206 13.88 -9.04 13.29
C PHE A 206 14.24 -10.50 13.03
N PRO A 207 13.72 -11.47 13.81
CA PRO A 207 14.06 -12.88 13.66
C PRO A 207 13.93 -13.38 12.23
N GLY A 208 14.97 -14.04 11.72
CA GLY A 208 15.00 -14.63 10.37
C GLY A 208 15.46 -13.68 9.26
N CYS A 209 15.58 -12.37 9.52
CA CYS A 209 16.17 -11.45 8.56
C CYS A 209 17.66 -11.79 8.37
N THR A 210 18.07 -12.06 7.12
CA THR A 210 19.48 -12.35 6.80
C THR A 210 20.15 -11.22 6.02
N PHE A 211 19.50 -10.05 5.93
CA PHE A 211 20.06 -8.89 5.27
C PHE A 211 21.14 -8.27 6.16
N ASP A 212 22.35 -8.15 5.65
CA ASP A 212 23.47 -7.52 6.34
C ASP A 212 23.82 -6.19 5.63
N PRO A 213 23.56 -5.03 6.25
CA PRO A 213 23.83 -3.74 5.64
C PRO A 213 25.33 -3.43 5.47
N ASP A 214 26.21 -4.19 6.12
CA ASP A 214 27.66 -4.06 5.99
C ASP A 214 28.27 -5.04 4.97
N ASP A 215 27.47 -5.94 4.38
CA ASP A 215 27.91 -6.86 3.31
C ASP A 215 27.78 -6.21 1.92
N PRO A 216 28.90 -5.80 1.28
CA PRO A 216 28.87 -5.17 -0.05
C PRO A 216 28.36 -6.12 -1.16
N GLY A 217 28.28 -7.44 -0.92
CA GLY A 217 27.64 -8.38 -1.83
C GLY A 217 26.12 -8.19 -1.93
N GLN A 218 25.50 -7.63 -0.88
CA GLN A 218 24.05 -7.43 -0.78
C GLN A 218 23.58 -6.05 -1.24
N ASP A 219 24.48 -5.11 -1.55
CA ASP A 219 24.16 -3.80 -2.16
C ASP A 219 23.39 -3.94 -3.49
N SER A 220 23.58 -5.06 -4.20
CA SER A 220 22.88 -5.37 -5.45
C SER A 220 21.41 -5.76 -5.23
N LEU A 221 21.04 -6.27 -4.05
CA LEU A 221 19.66 -6.62 -3.68
C LEU A 221 18.79 -5.36 -3.51
N ALA A 222 19.38 -4.28 -3.02
CA ALA A 222 18.72 -2.96 -2.92
C ALA A 222 18.50 -2.28 -4.29
N SER A 223 19.22 -2.71 -5.33
CA SER A 223 19.28 -2.04 -6.64
C SER A 223 18.58 -2.80 -7.77
N SER A 224 17.96 -3.96 -7.48
CA SER A 224 17.38 -4.83 -8.51
C SER A 224 15.89 -4.50 -8.81
N GLN A 225 15.77 -3.79 -9.93
CA GLN A 225 14.65 -3.58 -10.88
C GLN A 225 13.33 -2.95 -10.39
N SER A 226 13.20 -1.67 -10.76
CA SER A 226 11.98 -1.01 -11.26
C SER A 226 11.39 -1.71 -12.49
#